data_AF-A0A7V9ZT76-F1
#
_entry.id   AF-A0A7V9ZT76-F1
#
_cell.length_a   1.000
_cell.length_b   1.000
_cell.length_c   1.000
_cell.angle_alpha   90.00
_cell.angle_beta   90.00
_cell.angle_gamma   90.00
#
_symmetry.space_group_name_H-M   'P 1'
#
loop_
_entity.id
_entity.type
_entity.pdbx_description
1 polymer ?
#
loop_
_entity_poly.entity_id
_entity_poly.type
_entity_poly.pdbx_seq_one_letter_code
_entity_poly.pdbx_strand_id
1 'polypeptide(L)'
;MNNESENKFENESKSSAEISAKTDRRKFLGNLGKAGITAAAAVAAAPLLDQKSTVIAQIGRGNSVYQKRAAACFQVRMDAAQANFQPLPPLFSRSNNGDEDLYQNKIANYSKGLPHNSNGEVNLTAYSALLDALKTGDSTKFEQIPLGGNRRLTNPQSGLAFDLEGKDSFGMIQPPPP
;
A
#
# COMPACT_ATOMS: atom_id res chain seq x y z
N MET A 1 11.48 -60.52 -1.03
CA MET A 1 11.08 -61.07 -2.34
C MET A 1 10.64 -59.90 -3.18
N ASN A 2 11.54 -59.48 -4.06
CA ASN A 2 11.32 -58.47 -5.08
C ASN A 2 10.31 -59.01 -6.10
N ASN A 3 9.47 -58.14 -6.65
CA ASN A 3 9.09 -58.20 -8.06
C ASN A 3 8.56 -56.83 -8.49
N GLU A 4 9.46 -56.06 -9.08
CA GLU A 4 9.16 -55.11 -10.15
C GLU A 4 8.94 -55.86 -11.47
N SER A 5 8.45 -55.13 -12.47
CA SER A 5 8.26 -55.46 -13.88
C SER A 5 6.86 -56.04 -14.19
N GLU A 6 6.10 -55.56 -15.17
CA GLU A 6 6.45 -54.85 -16.39
C GLU A 6 5.22 -54.11 -16.93
N ASN A 7 5.43 -52.86 -17.37
CA ASN A 7 4.46 -52.03 -18.06
C ASN A 7 4.94 -51.92 -19.51
N LYS A 8 4.26 -52.55 -20.49
CA LYS A 8 4.41 -52.16 -21.90
C LYS A 8 3.30 -52.66 -22.85
N PHE A 9 2.53 -51.69 -23.35
CA PHE A 9 2.07 -51.46 -24.74
C PHE A 9 1.18 -52.49 -25.46
N GLU A 10 -0.03 -52.04 -25.82
CA GLU A 10 -0.62 -51.97 -27.18
C GLU A 10 -1.98 -51.22 -26.99
N ASN A 11 -2.14 -49.93 -27.29
CA ASN A 11 -2.14 -49.20 -28.57
C ASN A 11 -3.26 -49.63 -29.54
N GLU A 12 -4.47 -49.10 -29.35
CA GLU A 12 -5.29 -48.69 -30.48
C GLU A 12 -5.83 -47.26 -30.30
N SER A 13 -5.40 -46.45 -31.25
CA SER A 13 -5.63 -45.04 -31.50
C SER A 13 -7.02 -44.75 -32.10
N LYS A 14 -7.55 -43.56 -31.73
CA LYS A 14 -8.55 -42.66 -32.39
C LYS A 14 -9.71 -42.37 -31.42
N SER A 15 -10.06 -41.13 -31.05
CA SER A 15 -9.95 -39.86 -31.75
C SER A 15 -9.91 -38.71 -30.74
N SER A 16 -8.97 -37.82 -30.99
CA SER A 16 -8.77 -36.51 -30.39
C SER A 16 -9.87 -35.52 -30.80
N ALA A 17 -10.40 -34.77 -29.83
CA ALA A 17 -10.76 -33.35 -29.95
C ALA A 17 -11.20 -32.82 -28.58
N GLU A 18 -10.23 -32.27 -27.86
CA GLU A 18 -10.41 -31.48 -26.64
C GLU A 18 -11.33 -30.27 -26.90
N ILE A 19 -12.41 -30.14 -26.12
CA ILE A 19 -13.18 -28.88 -26.03
C ILE A 19 -12.57 -28.04 -24.91
N SER A 20 -11.47 -27.36 -25.23
CA SER A 20 -10.97 -26.23 -24.44
C SER A 20 -11.82 -25.00 -24.79
N ALA A 21 -12.88 -24.77 -24.02
CA ALA A 21 -13.72 -23.58 -24.16
C ALA A 21 -12.94 -22.34 -23.70
N LYS A 22 -12.21 -21.74 -24.63
CA LYS A 22 -11.50 -20.47 -24.44
C LYS A 22 -12.52 -19.34 -24.33
N THR A 23 -12.89 -18.98 -23.10
CA THR A 23 -13.75 -17.82 -22.81
C THR A 23 -13.10 -16.54 -23.33
N ASP A 24 -13.62 -16.02 -24.44
CA ASP A 24 -13.13 -14.82 -25.11
C ASP A 24 -13.48 -13.58 -24.28
N ARG A 25 -12.50 -13.06 -23.54
CA ARG A 25 -12.59 -11.81 -22.76
C ARG A 25 -13.07 -10.59 -23.58
N ARG A 26 -12.94 -10.65 -24.92
CA ARG A 26 -13.39 -9.61 -25.85
C ARG A 26 -14.91 -9.61 -26.12
N LYS A 27 -15.60 -10.73 -25.96
CA LYS A 27 -17.08 -10.77 -26.12
C LYS A 27 -17.80 -10.17 -24.91
N PHE A 28 -17.19 -10.24 -23.73
CA PHE A 28 -17.78 -9.67 -22.51
C PHE A 28 -17.85 -8.13 -22.55
N LEU A 29 -16.80 -7.46 -23.07
CA LEU A 29 -16.80 -6.00 -23.24
C LEU A 29 -17.66 -5.50 -24.41
N GLY A 30 -18.04 -6.37 -25.35
CA GLY A 30 -18.96 -6.04 -26.45
C GLY A 30 -20.43 -5.99 -26.04
N ASN A 31 -20.80 -6.61 -24.92
CA ASN A 31 -22.20 -6.74 -24.51
C ASN A 31 -22.63 -5.79 -23.38
N LEU A 32 -21.71 -4.98 -22.81
CA LEU A 32 -22.07 -3.93 -21.85
C LEU A 32 -22.50 -2.59 -22.51
N GLY A 33 -22.55 -2.55 -23.85
CA GLY A 33 -22.93 -1.36 -24.64
C GLY A 33 -24.33 -1.44 -25.27
N LYS A 34 -25.21 -2.34 -24.82
CA LYS A 34 -26.57 -2.54 -25.37
C LYS A 34 -27.66 -2.66 -24.29
N ALA A 35 -27.58 -1.84 -23.24
CA ALA A 35 -28.78 -1.51 -22.46
C ALA A 35 -29.44 -0.30 -23.12
N GLY A 36 -30.45 -0.59 -23.93
CA GLY A 36 -31.20 0.37 -24.73
C GLY A 36 -32.02 1.35 -23.89
N ILE A 37 -32.23 2.51 -24.51
CA ILE A 37 -33.14 3.58 -24.12
C ILE A 37 -34.57 3.02 -24.05
N THR A 38 -35.27 3.17 -22.92
CA THR A 38 -36.73 3.07 -22.86
C THR A 38 -37.33 4.47 -22.89
N ALA A 39 -38.18 4.73 -23.88
CA ALA A 39 -38.75 6.02 -24.26
C ALA A 39 -40.06 6.37 -23.51
N ALA A 40 -40.34 7.66 -23.36
CA ALA A 40 -41.67 8.29 -23.42
C ALA A 40 -41.46 9.81 -23.66
N ALA A 41 -41.59 10.31 -24.90
CA ALA A 41 -42.81 10.76 -25.57
C ALA A 41 -42.96 12.30 -25.53
N ALA A 42 -42.68 12.98 -26.66
CA ALA A 42 -43.38 14.19 -27.10
C ALA A 42 -43.03 14.50 -28.56
N VAL A 43 -44.07 14.66 -29.36
CA VAL A 43 -44.07 14.96 -30.80
C VAL A 43 -43.67 16.41 -31.05
N ALA A 44 -42.74 16.65 -31.98
CA ALA A 44 -42.67 17.91 -32.71
C ALA A 44 -42.06 17.65 -34.10
N ALA A 45 -42.89 17.78 -35.14
CA ALA A 45 -42.43 17.82 -36.51
C ALA A 45 -41.59 19.09 -36.73
N ALA A 46 -40.35 18.93 -37.17
CA ALA A 46 -39.54 20.02 -37.71
C ALA A 46 -39.11 19.66 -39.14
N PRO A 47 -39.20 20.60 -40.09
CA PRO A 47 -39.05 20.31 -41.51
C PRO A 47 -37.62 19.90 -41.86
N LEU A 48 -37.53 18.95 -42.79
CA LEU A 48 -36.31 18.65 -43.53
C LEU A 48 -35.80 19.89 -44.30
N LEU A 49 -34.48 19.92 -44.50
CA LEU A 49 -33.66 20.73 -45.41
C LEU A 49 -33.15 22.10 -44.90
N ASP A 50 -31.87 22.13 -44.49
CA ASP A 50 -30.81 22.67 -45.35
C ASP A 50 -29.44 22.13 -44.89
N GLN A 51 -28.80 21.33 -45.75
CA GLN A 51 -27.42 20.89 -45.56
C GLN A 51 -26.47 21.99 -46.04
N LYS A 52 -26.15 22.92 -45.14
CA LYS A 52 -24.93 23.71 -45.26
C LYS A 52 -23.92 23.19 -44.26
N SER A 53 -23.12 22.23 -44.72
CA SER A 53 -22.00 21.63 -43.99
C SER A 53 -20.97 22.70 -43.64
N THR A 54 -21.19 23.44 -42.56
CA THR A 54 -20.11 24.12 -41.86
C THR A 54 -19.27 23.02 -41.24
N VAL A 55 -18.16 22.69 -41.91
CA VAL A 55 -17.03 22.02 -41.27
C VAL A 55 -16.53 22.98 -40.21
N ILE A 56 -17.12 22.92 -39.01
CA ILE A 56 -16.45 23.44 -37.83
C ILE A 56 -15.24 22.55 -37.68
N ALA A 57 -14.07 23.09 -38.03
CA ALA A 57 -12.80 22.52 -37.67
C ALA A 57 -12.88 22.20 -36.17
N GLN A 58 -12.98 20.92 -35.84
CA GLN A 58 -12.96 20.46 -34.46
C GLN A 58 -11.58 20.82 -33.92
N ILE A 59 -11.49 21.99 -33.31
CA ILE A 59 -10.33 22.43 -32.53
C ILE A 59 -10.01 21.27 -31.59
N GLY A 60 -8.80 20.72 -31.75
CA GLY A 60 -8.43 19.36 -31.38
C GLY A 60 -9.01 18.88 -30.05
N ARG A 61 -9.81 17.83 -30.09
CA ARG A 61 -10.14 17.03 -28.90
C ARG A 61 -8.84 16.35 -28.46
N GLY A 62 -8.10 17.01 -27.56
CA GLY A 62 -6.93 16.44 -26.90
C GLY A 62 -7.21 14.99 -26.50
N ASN A 63 -6.26 14.11 -26.78
CA ASN A 63 -6.44 12.65 -26.76
C ASN A 63 -7.20 12.16 -25.50
N SER A 64 -8.48 11.87 -25.67
CA SER A 64 -9.41 11.53 -24.58
C SER A 64 -9.00 10.25 -23.82
N VAL A 65 -8.21 9.37 -24.43
CA VAL A 65 -7.70 8.14 -23.79
C VAL A 65 -6.68 8.45 -22.70
N TYR A 66 -5.77 9.42 -22.91
CA TYR A 66 -4.78 9.79 -21.91
C TYR A 66 -5.45 10.42 -20.69
N GLN A 67 -6.43 11.30 -20.91
CA GLN A 67 -7.21 11.90 -19.82
C GLN A 67 -8.00 10.84 -19.03
N LYS A 68 -8.66 9.90 -19.71
CA LYS A 68 -9.36 8.77 -19.06
C LYS A 68 -8.41 7.89 -18.24
N ARG A 69 -7.22 7.59 -18.76
CA ARG A 69 -6.20 6.81 -18.04
C ARG A 69 -5.69 7.54 -16.80
N ALA A 70 -5.45 8.84 -16.89
CA ALA A 70 -5.02 9.66 -15.76
C ALA A 70 -6.09 9.68 -14.65
N ALA A 71 -7.36 9.89 -15.02
CA ALA A 71 -8.48 9.85 -14.07
C ALA A 71 -8.63 8.48 -13.39
N ALA A 72 -8.52 7.38 -14.15
CA ALA A 72 -8.57 6.03 -13.57
C ALA A 72 -7.40 5.76 -12.61
N CYS A 73 -6.19 6.25 -12.92
CA CYS A 73 -5.02 6.13 -12.05
C CYS A 73 -5.24 6.87 -10.72
N PHE A 74 -5.78 8.09 -10.77
CA PHE A 74 -6.13 8.85 -9.58
C PHE A 74 -7.16 8.11 -8.72
N GLN A 75 -8.25 7.64 -9.34
CA GLN A 75 -9.31 6.93 -8.62
C GLN A 75 -8.78 5.67 -7.91
N VAL A 76 -7.99 4.85 -8.60
CA VAL A 76 -7.41 3.62 -8.00
C VAL A 76 -6.53 3.95 -6.78
N ARG A 77 -5.75 5.04 -6.83
CA ARG A 77 -4.93 5.46 -5.69
C ARG A 77 -5.77 5.95 -4.52
N MET A 78 -6.83 6.70 -4.79
CA MET A 78 -7.76 7.16 -3.75
C MET A 78 -8.51 5.97 -3.12
N ASP A 79 -8.99 5.03 -3.94
CA ASP A 79 -9.67 3.82 -3.47
C ASP A 79 -8.75 2.97 -2.61
N ALA A 80 -7.48 2.81 -3.02
CA ALA A 80 -6.48 2.09 -2.23
C ALA A 80 -6.16 2.79 -0.90
N ALA A 81 -6.01 4.12 -0.90
CA ALA A 81 -5.80 4.87 0.33
C ALA A 81 -7.00 4.76 1.28
N GLN A 82 -8.22 4.83 0.74
CA GLN A 82 -9.46 4.68 1.51
C GLN A 82 -9.62 3.27 2.08
N ALA A 83 -9.28 2.22 1.30
CA ALA A 83 -9.36 0.84 1.73
C ALA A 83 -8.33 0.49 2.82
N ASN A 84 -7.17 1.16 2.81
CA ASN A 84 -6.13 0.99 3.83
C ASN A 84 -6.26 1.95 5.01
N PHE A 85 -7.20 2.90 4.97
CA PHE A 85 -7.41 3.85 6.07
C PHE A 85 -7.90 3.11 7.32
N GLN A 86 -7.11 3.19 8.39
CA GLN A 86 -7.43 2.61 9.69
C GLN A 86 -7.45 3.72 10.76
N PRO A 87 -8.63 4.21 11.18
CA PRO A 87 -8.68 5.20 12.24
C PRO A 87 -8.23 4.54 13.56
N LEU A 88 -7.24 5.14 14.21
CA LEU A 88 -6.85 4.72 15.55
C LEU A 88 -7.96 5.13 16.54
N PRO A 89 -8.38 4.23 17.46
CA PRO A 89 -9.40 4.57 18.45
C PRO A 89 -8.91 5.70 19.38
N PRO A 90 -9.82 6.49 20.00
CA PRO A 90 -9.45 7.63 20.85
C PRO A 90 -8.47 7.32 22.00
N LEU A 91 -8.41 6.06 22.44
CA LEU A 91 -7.53 5.57 23.51
C LEU A 91 -6.48 4.58 22.99
N PHE A 92 -6.12 4.66 21.71
CA PHE A 92 -5.06 3.82 21.15
C PHE A 92 -3.76 4.04 21.91
N SER A 93 -3.19 2.96 22.45
CA SER A 93 -1.92 2.97 23.14
C SER A 93 -1.11 1.72 22.78
N ARG A 94 0.21 1.85 22.81
CA ARG A 94 1.15 0.74 22.67
C ARG A 94 1.69 0.42 24.06
N SER A 95 1.34 -0.75 24.59
CA SER A 95 1.77 -1.16 25.92
C SER A 95 3.26 -1.55 25.90
N ASN A 96 4.03 -1.04 26.85
CA ASN A 96 5.38 -1.51 27.16
C ASN A 96 5.31 -2.57 28.28
N ASN A 97 6.45 -3.19 28.62
CA ASN A 97 6.55 -4.16 29.72
C ASN A 97 6.80 -3.50 31.10
N GLY A 98 6.89 -2.17 31.16
CA GLY A 98 7.12 -1.39 32.38
C GLY A 98 8.59 -1.23 32.79
N ASP A 99 9.54 -1.90 32.13
CA ASP A 99 10.94 -1.91 32.56
C ASP A 99 11.61 -0.54 32.54
N GLU A 100 11.21 0.32 31.58
CA GLU A 100 11.73 1.68 31.50
C GLU A 100 11.43 2.45 32.79
N ASP A 101 10.25 2.29 33.38
CA ASP A 101 9.86 2.98 34.61
C ASP A 101 10.40 2.27 35.86
N LEU A 102 10.48 0.94 35.82
CA LEU A 102 10.96 0.10 36.92
C LEU A 102 12.45 0.36 37.23
N TYR A 103 13.30 0.41 36.21
CA TYR A 103 14.74 0.56 36.38
C TYR A 103 15.19 2.01 36.13
N GLN A 104 15.44 2.76 37.20
CA GLN A 104 15.84 4.17 37.12
C GLN A 104 17.11 4.41 36.28
N ASN A 105 18.04 3.46 36.29
CA ASN A 105 19.28 3.47 35.51
C ASN A 105 19.12 2.97 34.05
N LYS A 106 17.88 2.62 33.63
CA LYS A 106 17.52 2.21 32.25
C LYS A 106 18.31 1.01 31.73
N ILE A 107 18.72 0.10 32.62
CA ILE A 107 19.52 -1.08 32.26
C ILE A 107 18.79 -2.06 31.33
N ALA A 108 17.46 -2.07 31.35
CA ALA A 108 16.62 -2.91 30.51
C ALA A 108 16.26 -2.26 29.16
N ASN A 109 16.80 -1.08 28.86
CA ASN A 109 16.49 -0.33 27.65
C ASN A 109 17.65 -0.34 26.65
N TYR A 110 17.31 -0.23 25.36
CA TYR A 110 18.30 -0.02 24.32
C TYR A 110 19.04 1.32 24.54
N SER A 111 20.35 1.24 24.72
CA SER A 111 21.21 2.41 24.92
C SER A 111 22.51 2.35 24.09
N LYS A 112 22.65 1.35 23.21
CA LYS A 112 23.87 1.17 22.41
C LYS A 112 24.11 2.37 21.50
N GLY A 113 25.32 2.92 21.60
CA GLY A 113 25.73 4.13 20.87
C GLY A 113 25.61 5.41 21.69
N LEU A 114 24.93 5.37 22.85
CA LEU A 114 24.97 6.46 23.84
C LEU A 114 26.21 6.32 24.74
N PRO A 115 26.60 7.37 25.49
CA PRO A 115 27.64 7.29 26.51
C PRO A 115 27.22 6.40 27.68
N HIS A 116 28.16 5.59 28.19
CA HIS A 116 27.97 4.72 29.35
C HIS A 116 29.03 4.98 30.42
N ASN A 117 28.72 4.63 31.67
CA ASN A 117 29.68 4.60 32.76
C ASN A 117 30.53 3.30 32.74
N SER A 118 31.46 3.15 33.69
CA SER A 118 32.34 1.97 33.80
C SER A 118 31.59 0.65 34.05
N ASN A 119 30.37 0.72 34.56
CA ASN A 119 29.53 -0.44 34.84
C ASN A 119 28.65 -0.81 33.64
N GLY A 120 28.73 -0.04 32.54
CA GLY A 120 27.92 -0.25 31.34
C GLY A 120 26.49 0.32 31.45
N GLU A 121 26.20 1.15 32.45
CA GLU A 121 24.92 1.84 32.57
C GLU A 121 24.92 3.12 31.74
N VAL A 122 23.78 3.44 31.14
CA VAL A 122 23.67 4.59 30.23
C VAL A 122 23.73 5.91 31.00
N ASN A 123 24.35 6.93 30.40
CA ASN A 123 24.20 8.30 30.85
C ASN A 123 22.74 8.76 30.68
N LEU A 124 22.07 9.05 31.79
CA LEU A 124 20.63 9.38 31.78
C LEU A 124 20.30 10.66 31.01
N THR A 125 21.22 11.63 30.95
CA THR A 125 21.03 12.85 30.15
C THR A 125 21.00 12.52 28.66
N ALA A 126 21.92 11.67 28.19
CA ALA A 126 21.94 11.22 26.79
C ALA A 126 20.70 10.38 26.46
N TYR A 127 20.27 9.53 27.39
CA TYR A 127 19.03 8.75 27.24
C TYR A 127 17.80 9.65 27.13
N SER A 128 17.71 10.69 27.97
CA SER A 128 16.62 11.67 27.91
C SER A 128 16.59 12.44 26.60
N ALA A 129 17.76 12.78 26.02
CA ALA A 129 17.84 13.43 24.71
C ALA A 129 17.32 12.50 23.59
N LEU A 130 17.64 11.20 23.66
CA LEU A 130 17.08 10.21 22.74
C LEU A 130 15.54 10.15 22.86
N LEU A 131 15.00 10.06 24.08
CA LEU A 131 13.56 10.03 24.29
C LEU A 131 12.86 11.30 23.79
N ASP A 132 13.45 12.47 24.00
CA ASP A 132 12.91 13.73 23.52
C ASP A 132 12.87 13.77 21.97
N ALA A 133 13.95 13.37 21.30
CA ALA A 133 13.99 13.28 19.84
C ALA A 133 12.93 12.30 19.29
N LEU A 134 12.78 11.13 19.92
CA LEU A 134 11.77 10.13 19.52
C LEU A 134 10.33 10.62 19.74
N LYS A 135 10.08 11.37 20.82
CA LYS A 135 8.74 11.90 21.13
C LYS A 135 8.33 13.02 20.19
N THR A 136 9.25 13.90 19.81
CA THR A 136 8.92 15.04 18.93
C THR A 136 9.00 14.69 17.45
N GLY A 137 9.82 13.69 17.09
CA GLY A 137 10.14 13.41 15.69
C GLY A 137 10.94 14.51 15.00
N ASP A 138 11.53 15.43 15.76
CA ASP A 138 12.28 16.56 15.21
C ASP A 138 13.69 16.13 14.78
N SER A 139 13.93 16.18 13.47
CA SER A 139 15.23 15.85 12.87
C SER A 139 16.43 16.56 13.53
N THR A 140 16.25 17.80 14.00
CA THR A 140 17.34 18.56 14.63
C THR A 140 17.71 18.01 16.01
N LYS A 141 16.74 17.46 16.74
CA LYS A 141 16.98 16.82 18.03
C LYS A 141 17.71 15.48 17.90
N PHE A 142 17.49 14.75 16.81
CA PHE A 142 18.25 13.52 16.53
C PHE A 142 19.75 13.79 16.37
N GLU A 143 20.12 14.90 15.75
CA GLU A 143 21.52 15.31 15.59
C GLU A 143 22.16 15.79 16.91
N GLN A 144 21.35 16.14 17.91
CA GLN A 144 21.80 16.58 19.23
C GLN A 144 21.96 15.45 20.24
N ILE A 145 21.61 14.21 19.88
CA ILE A 145 21.74 13.05 20.77
C ILE A 145 23.24 12.81 21.05
N PRO A 146 23.68 12.85 22.32
CA PRO A 146 25.06 12.56 22.65
C PRO A 146 25.43 11.12 22.25
N LEU A 147 26.55 10.95 21.56
CA LEU A 147 27.08 9.64 21.18
C LEU A 147 28.22 9.22 22.10
N GLY A 148 28.25 7.94 22.47
CA GLY A 148 29.32 7.33 23.27
C GLY A 148 30.56 6.96 22.47
N GLY A 149 30.60 7.29 21.17
CA GLY A 149 31.73 7.01 20.28
C GLY A 149 31.43 7.41 18.84
N ASN A 150 32.22 6.89 17.90
CA ASN A 150 32.14 7.27 16.48
C ASN A 150 30.97 6.62 15.72
N ARG A 151 30.29 5.64 16.32
CA ARG A 151 29.21 4.90 15.66
C ARG A 151 27.89 5.65 15.81
N ARG A 152 27.27 5.94 14.67
CA ARG A 152 25.95 6.59 14.59
C ARG A 152 24.82 5.62 14.94
N LEU A 153 23.69 6.18 15.38
CA LEU A 153 22.43 5.46 15.51
C LEU A 153 21.93 5.05 14.11
N THR A 154 21.40 3.84 14.00
CA THR A 154 20.93 3.31 12.71
C THR A 154 19.46 3.65 12.51
N ASN A 155 19.19 4.59 11.61
CA ASN A 155 17.87 5.01 11.16
C ASN A 155 16.82 5.21 12.28
N PRO A 156 17.13 6.00 13.32
CA PRO A 156 16.23 6.20 14.46
C PRO A 156 14.92 6.93 14.09
N GLN A 157 14.85 7.54 12.90
CA GLN A 157 13.69 8.27 12.37
C GLN A 157 12.76 7.42 11.49
N SER A 158 13.14 6.17 11.17
CA SER A 158 12.39 5.33 10.21
C SER A 158 10.91 5.14 10.54
N GLY A 159 10.57 5.00 11.83
CA GLY A 159 9.19 4.81 12.27
C GLY A 159 8.28 6.04 12.13
N LEU A 160 8.81 7.19 11.68
CA LEU A 160 8.05 8.42 11.46
C LEU A 160 7.62 8.62 9.99
N ALA A 161 8.14 7.80 9.09
CA ALA A 161 7.88 7.92 7.66
C ALA A 161 6.51 7.36 7.29
N PHE A 162 5.82 8.03 6.38
CA PHE A 162 4.65 7.47 5.70
C PHE A 162 5.09 6.61 4.51
N ASP A 163 4.32 5.56 4.25
CA ASP A 163 4.39 4.79 3.00
C ASP A 163 3.22 5.19 2.08
N LEU A 164 3.40 5.05 0.77
CA LEU A 164 2.37 5.35 -0.24
C LEU A 164 1.37 4.19 -0.39
N GLU A 165 1.71 3.01 0.10
CA GLU A 165 0.87 1.82 0.03
C GLU A 165 0.84 1.04 1.34
N GLY A 166 -0.18 0.19 1.46
CA GLY A 166 -0.35 -0.64 2.65
C GLY A 166 -0.87 0.14 3.86
N LYS A 167 -0.81 -0.51 5.02
CA LYS A 167 -1.22 0.08 6.30
C LYS A 167 -0.07 0.85 6.89
N ASP A 168 -0.39 1.97 7.55
CA ASP A 168 0.58 2.75 8.29
C ASP A 168 1.25 1.91 9.39
N SER A 169 2.57 1.96 9.45
CA SER A 169 3.38 1.24 10.44
C SER A 169 3.06 1.67 11.88
N PHE A 170 2.66 2.94 12.06
CA PHE A 170 2.36 3.49 13.39
C PHE A 170 1.11 2.87 14.04
N GLY A 171 0.19 2.35 13.22
CA GLY A 171 -1.03 1.69 13.69
C GLY A 171 -0.87 0.21 14.02
N MET A 172 0.30 -0.38 13.75
CA MET A 172 0.56 -1.80 14.01
C MET A 172 0.96 -2.01 15.48
N ILE A 173 0.51 -3.12 16.08
CA ILE A 173 0.75 -3.43 17.49
C ILE A 173 1.57 -4.72 17.61
N GLN A 174 2.49 -4.72 18.56
CA GLN A 174 3.16 -5.92 19.06
C GLN A 174 2.85 -6.07 20.57
N PRO A 175 2.79 -7.30 21.10
CA PRO A 175 2.63 -7.50 22.53
C PRO A 175 3.85 -6.94 23.28
N PRO A 176 3.69 -6.58 24.57
CA PRO A 176 4.83 -6.23 25.41
C PRO A 176 5.93 -7.30 25.36
N PRO A 177 7.20 -6.90 25.30
CA PRO A 177 8.30 -7.85 25.38
C PRO A 177 8.33 -8.55 26.76
N PRO A 178 9.05 -9.68 26.88
CA PRO A 178 9.23 -10.39 28.15
C PRO A 178 9.78 -9.51 29.27
#